data_AF-A0A554JBI7-F1
#
_entry.id   AF-A0A554JBI7-F1
#
_cell.length_a   1.000
_cell.length_b   1.000
_cell.length_c   1.000
_cell.angle_alpha   90.00
_cell.angle_beta   90.00
_cell.angle_gamma   90.00
#
_symmetry.space_group_name_H-M   'P 1'
#
loop_
_entity.id
_entity.type
_entity.pdbx_description
1 polymer ?
#
loop_
_entity_poly.entity_id
_entity_poly.type
_entity_poly.pdbx_seq_one_letter_code
_entity_poly.pdbx_strand_id
1 'polypeptide(L)'
;MRGVCLKVYTTTPKKPNSALRKIAKVRLTNGMEVLAYIPGIGHNLQEHSVVMIRGGRVKDLPGVRYHIVRGKLDTLGVDGRKRSRSKYGVKKS
;
A
#
# COMPACT_ATOMS: atom_id res chain seq x y z
N MET A 1 -11.39 3.00 -3.34
CA MET A 1 -11.63 4.38 -2.86
C MET A 1 -10.38 5.20 -3.08
N ARG A 2 -10.50 6.48 -3.45
CA ARG A 2 -9.36 7.38 -3.68
C ARG A 2 -8.98 8.08 -2.37
N GLY A 3 -7.70 8.38 -2.20
CA GLY A 3 -7.20 9.14 -1.05
C GLY A 3 -5.81 9.73 -1.29
N VAL A 4 -5.37 10.58 -0.38
CA VAL A 4 -4.07 11.27 -0.41
C VAL A 4 -3.19 10.72 0.71
N CYS A 5 -1.96 10.34 0.38
CA CYS A 5 -0.97 9.92 1.37
C CYS A 5 -0.56 11.10 2.25
N LEU A 6 -0.77 10.97 3.55
CA LEU A 6 -0.32 11.93 4.56
C LEU A 6 1.10 11.63 5.01
N LYS A 7 1.40 10.34 5.24
CA LYS A 7 2.72 9.90 5.72
C LYS A 7 3.01 8.49 5.24
N VAL A 8 4.23 8.25 4.78
CA VAL A 8 4.73 6.93 4.39
C VAL A 8 5.81 6.51 5.39
N TYR A 9 5.66 5.34 6.00
CA TYR A 9 6.60 4.87 7.02
C TYR A 9 6.58 3.34 7.14
N THR A 10 7.53 2.80 7.89
CA THR A 10 7.61 1.36 8.17
C THR A 10 7.16 1.06 9.59
N THR A 11 6.48 -0.06 9.78
CA THR A 11 6.07 -0.56 11.09
C THR A 11 6.47 -2.02 11.28
N THR A 12 6.75 -2.41 12.51
CA THR A 12 7.05 -3.79 12.90
C THR A 12 5.74 -4.55 13.17
N PRO A 13 5.62 -5.80 12.70
CA PRO A 13 4.45 -6.63 12.93
C PRO A 13 4.32 -7.13 14.37
N LYS A 14 3.15 -7.67 14.70
CA LYS A 14 2.93 -8.39 15.96
C LYS A 14 3.79 -9.67 15.98
N LYS A 15 4.40 -9.96 17.14
CA LYS A 15 5.02 -11.27 17.42
C LYS A 15 4.02 -12.39 17.09
N PRO A 16 4.39 -13.49 16.41
CA PRO A 16 5.72 -14.09 16.24
C PRO A 16 6.52 -13.59 15.03
N ASN A 17 5.93 -12.77 14.17
CA ASN A 17 6.55 -12.39 12.91
C ASN A 17 7.59 -11.27 13.11
N SER A 18 8.64 -11.26 12.29
CA SER A 18 9.63 -10.19 12.20
C SER A 18 9.76 -9.74 10.74
N ALA A 19 9.65 -8.43 10.50
CA ALA A 19 9.88 -7.77 9.21
C ALA A 19 9.65 -6.27 9.36
N LEU A 20 10.15 -5.47 8.42
CA LEU A 20 9.70 -4.09 8.24
C LEU A 20 8.58 -4.05 7.20
N ARG A 21 7.35 -3.74 7.64
CA ARG A 21 6.20 -3.59 6.75
C ARG A 21 6.04 -2.13 6.37
N LYS A 22 6.02 -1.83 5.07
CA LYS A 22 5.79 -0.47 4.55
C LYS A 22 4.29 -0.17 4.58
N ILE A 23 3.92 0.93 5.22
CA ILE A 23 2.53 1.39 5.36
C ILE A 23 2.43 2.88 5.01
N ALA A 24 1.24 3.31 4.64
CA ALA A 24 0.91 4.72 4.46
C ALA A 24 -0.31 5.09 5.29
N LYS A 25 -0.25 6.25 5.94
CA LYS A 25 -1.43 6.93 6.45
C LYS A 25 -2.07 7.68 5.29
N VAL A 26 -3.34 7.40 5.02
CA VAL A 26 -4.05 7.94 3.87
C VAL A 26 -5.32 8.65 4.33
N ARG A 27 -5.51 9.88 3.86
CA ARG A 27 -6.76 10.61 4.02
C ARG A 27 -7.65 10.32 2.83
N LEU A 28 -8.81 9.73 3.10
CA LEU A 28 -9.79 9.39 2.10
C LEU A 28 -10.59 10.62 1.66
N THR A 29 -11.21 10.55 0.49
CA THR A 29 -12.10 11.62 0.00
C THR A 29 -13.31 11.88 0.90
N ASN A 30 -13.70 10.91 1.73
CA ASN A 30 -14.77 11.07 2.74
C ASN A 30 -14.27 11.68 4.06
N GLY A 31 -13.04 12.17 4.12
CA GLY A 31 -12.46 12.82 5.30
C GLY A 31 -11.84 11.86 6.32
N MET A 32 -12.09 10.56 6.22
CA MET A 32 -11.55 9.57 7.17
C MET A 32 -10.05 9.31 6.94
N GLU A 33 -9.32 9.16 8.03
CA GLU A 33 -7.92 8.74 8.00
C GLU A 33 -7.82 7.23 8.20
N VAL A 34 -7.10 6.55 7.31
CA VAL A 34 -6.90 5.10 7.39
C VAL A 34 -5.45 4.73 7.20
N LEU A 35 -5.06 3.59 7.77
CA LEU A 35 -3.77 2.96 7.51
C LEU A 35 -3.91 1.94 6.39
N ALA A 36 -3.11 2.11 5.35
CA ALA A 36 -3.07 1.23 4.19
C ALA A 36 -1.70 0.57 4.04
N TYR A 37 -1.70 -0.72 3.76
CA TYR A 37 -0.49 -1.50 3.47
C TYR A 37 -0.03 -1.29 2.03
N ILE A 38 1.28 -1.18 1.83
CA ILE A 38 1.90 -1.04 0.51
C ILE A 38 2.39 -2.43 0.07
N PRO A 39 1.72 -3.09 -0.89
CA PRO A 39 2.11 -4.44 -1.31
C PRO A 39 3.26 -4.40 -2.30
N GLY A 40 4.16 -5.39 -2.21
CA GLY A 40 5.26 -5.60 -3.16
C GLY A 40 6.62 -5.21 -2.62
N ILE A 41 7.63 -5.34 -3.49
CA ILE A 41 9.02 -4.94 -3.20
C ILE A 41 9.23 -3.58 -3.85
N GLY A 42 9.70 -2.59 -3.08
CA GLY A 42 9.85 -1.22 -3.55
C GLY A 42 8.52 -0.49 -3.80
N HIS A 43 8.54 0.82 -3.69
CA HIS A 43 7.43 1.73 -4.00
C HIS A 43 7.96 3.14 -4.20
N ASN A 44 7.19 3.97 -4.89
CA ASN A 44 7.54 5.35 -5.27
C ASN A 44 6.70 6.40 -4.53
N LEU A 45 5.94 6.02 -3.49
CA LEU A 45 5.00 6.93 -2.83
C LEU A 45 5.73 7.88 -1.90
N GLN A 46 5.27 9.14 -1.93
CA GLN A 46 5.72 10.21 -1.07
C GLN A 46 4.51 10.82 -0.34
N GLU A 47 4.73 11.85 0.45
CA GLU A 47 3.67 12.69 0.98
C GLU A 47 2.90 13.34 -0.18
N HIS A 48 1.59 13.56 -0.01
CA HIS A 48 0.66 14.09 -1.01
C HIS A 48 0.38 13.24 -2.26
N SER A 49 1.02 12.07 -2.42
CA SER A 49 0.70 11.15 -3.52
C SER A 49 -0.76 10.69 -3.46
N VAL A 50 -1.44 10.68 -4.60
CA VAL A 50 -2.82 10.20 -4.72
C VAL A 50 -2.83 8.71 -4.98
N VAL A 51 -3.52 7.97 -4.11
CA VAL A 51 -3.53 6.51 -4.12
C VAL A 51 -4.95 5.94 -4.22
N MET A 52 -5.05 4.77 -4.84
CA MET A 52 -6.26 3.97 -4.84
C MET A 52 -6.14 2.87 -3.79
N ILE A 53 -7.14 2.80 -2.91
CA ILE A 53 -7.18 1.83 -1.81
C ILE A 53 -8.26 0.78 -2.07
N ARG A 54 -7.96 -0.46 -1.69
CA ARG A 54 -8.90 -1.59 -1.63
C ARG A 54 -8.98 -2.17 -0.22
N GLY A 55 -10.10 -2.81 0.10
CA GLY A 55 -10.25 -3.57 1.35
C GLY A 55 -9.27 -4.74 1.42
N GLY A 56 -8.78 -5.03 2.61
CA GLY A 56 -7.93 -6.19 2.88
C GLY A 56 -7.22 -6.06 4.22
N ARG A 57 -7.44 -7.01 5.13
CA ARG A 57 -6.75 -6.99 6.43
C ARG A 57 -5.37 -7.61 6.30
N VAL A 58 -4.35 -6.90 6.77
CA VAL A 58 -3.03 -7.49 7.01
C VAL A 58 -3.06 -8.11 8.40
N LYS A 59 -3.02 -9.45 8.47
CA LYS A 59 -3.14 -10.19 9.74
C LYS A 59 -2.03 -9.82 10.74
N ASP A 60 -0.84 -9.53 10.22
CA ASP A 60 0.36 -9.24 11.02
C ASP A 60 0.36 -7.85 11.66
N LEU A 61 -0.42 -6.90 11.13
CA LEU A 61 -0.38 -5.49 11.53
C LEU A 61 -1.70 -5.09 12.21
N PRO A 62 -1.68 -4.65 13.47
CA PRO A 62 -2.88 -4.13 14.12
C PRO A 62 -3.32 -2.82 13.43
N GLY A 63 -4.63 -2.66 13.22
CA GLY A 63 -5.20 -1.44 12.63
C GLY A 63 -5.09 -1.31 11.10
N VAL A 64 -4.30 -2.13 10.42
CA VAL A 64 -4.13 -2.06 8.95
C VAL A 64 -5.16 -2.96 8.25
N ARG A 65 -6.26 -2.34 7.82
CA ARG A 65 -7.42 -3.01 7.21
C ARG A 65 -7.55 -2.78 5.69
N TYR A 66 -6.60 -2.07 5.11
CA TYR A 66 -6.63 -1.66 3.73
C TYR A 66 -5.30 -1.92 3.01
N HIS A 67 -5.37 -2.08 1.70
CA HIS A 67 -4.20 -2.21 0.82
C HIS A 67 -4.23 -1.14 -0.25
N ILE A 68 -3.07 -0.59 -0.57
CA ILE A 68 -2.89 0.25 -1.74
C ILE A 68 -2.88 -0.65 -2.99
N VAL A 69 -3.65 -0.26 -4.00
CA VAL A 69 -3.64 -0.88 -5.33
C VAL A 69 -2.43 -0.35 -6.08
N ARG A 70 -1.60 -1.23 -6.65
CA ARG A 70 -0.41 -0.86 -7.43
C ARG A 70 -0.77 -0.66 -8.90
N GLY A 71 -0.04 0.22 -9.59
CA GLY A 71 -0.23 0.49 -11.02
C GLY A 71 -1.47 1.33 -11.34
N LYS A 72 -1.94 2.14 -10.37
CA LYS A 72 -3.10 3.04 -10.53
C LYS A 72 -2.85 4.36 -9.82
N LEU A 73 -3.26 5.47 -10.45
CA LEU A 73 -2.92 6.84 -10.00
C LEU A 73 -1.39 6.97 -9.88
N ASP A 74 -0.88 7.58 -8.80
CA ASP A 74 0.55 7.85 -8.64
C ASP A 74 1.36 6.60 -8.21
N THR A 75 0.69 5.46 -7.99
CA THR A 75 1.37 4.21 -7.62
C THR A 75 1.92 3.49 -8.85
N LEU A 76 3.24 3.33 -8.92
CA LEU A 76 3.85 2.53 -9.96
C LEU A 76 3.76 1.03 -9.68
N GLY A 77 3.83 0.24 -10.75
CA GLY A 77 3.95 -1.21 -10.68
C GLY A 77 5.22 -1.64 -9.92
N VAL A 78 5.28 -2.89 -9.50
CA VAL A 78 6.51 -3.46 -8.92
C VAL A 78 7.47 -3.83 -10.04
N ASP A 79 8.69 -3.33 -9.99
CA ASP A 79 9.69 -3.61 -11.03
C ASP A 79 10.10 -5.10 -11.06
N GLY A 80 10.44 -5.60 -12.25
CA GLY A 80 10.92 -6.97 -12.47
C GLY A 80 9.92 -8.10 -12.14
N ARG A 81 8.64 -7.79 -11.87
CA ARG A 81 7.68 -8.82 -11.44
C ARG A 81 7.21 -9.70 -12.62
N LYS A 82 7.69 -10.94 -12.67
CA LYS A 82 7.31 -11.92 -13.71
C LYS A 82 6.02 -12.71 -13.41
N ARG A 83 5.69 -12.93 -12.13
CA ARG A 83 4.51 -13.72 -11.67
C ARG A 83 3.50 -12.86 -10.88
N SER A 84 2.21 -13.20 -11.00
CA SER A 84 1.08 -12.47 -10.37
C SER A 84 1.04 -10.98 -10.71
N ARG A 85 1.36 -10.65 -11.97
CA ARG A 85 1.54 -9.27 -12.47
C ARG A 85 0.33 -8.37 -12.23
N SER A 86 -0.88 -8.92 -12.40
CA SER A 86 -2.15 -8.21 -12.17
C SER A 86 -2.33 -7.67 -10.76
N LYS A 87 -1.80 -8.37 -9.74
CA LYS A 87 -1.90 -7.95 -8.33
C LYS A 87 -0.98 -6.76 -8.01
N TYR A 88 0.12 -6.62 -8.74
CA TYR A 88 1.17 -5.63 -8.48
C TYR A 88 1.25 -4.55 -9.57
N GLY A 89 0.24 -4.45 -10.44
CA GLY A 89 0.13 -3.37 -11.41
C GLY A 89 1.17 -3.42 -12.54
N VAL A 90 1.61 -4.62 -12.93
CA VAL A 90 2.64 -4.81 -13.96
C VAL A 90 1.99 -5.30 -15.25
N LYS A 91 2.19 -4.60 -16.37
CA LYS A 91 1.70 -5.03 -17.69
C LYS A 91 2.49 -6.24 -18.19
N LYS A 92 1.91 -7.08 -19.07
CA LYS A 92 2.65 -8.12 -19.79
C LYS A 92 3.58 -7.44 -20.80
N SER A 93 4.86 -7.79 -20.70
CA SER A 93 5.93 -7.48 -21.64
C SER A 93 6.02 -8.62 -22.63
#